data_AF-A0A6I5A728-F1
#
_entry.id   AF-A0A6I5A728-F1
#
_cell.length_a   1.000
_cell.length_b   1.000
_cell.length_c   1.000
_cell.angle_alpha   90.00
_cell.angle_beta   90.00
_cell.angle_gamma   90.00
#
_symmetry.space_group_name_H-M   'P 1'
#
loop_
_entity.id
_entity.type
_entity.pdbx_description
1 polymer ?
#
loop_
_entity_poly.entity_id
_entity_poly.type
_entity_poly.pdbx_seq_one_letter_code
_entity_poly.pdbx_strand_id
1 'polypeptide(L)'
;MAINSYVIQRTSAGEFIGVKEPTLLDSAVHRPQQSVLGNDAYPTIPGKASALLESLAQNHCFHNANKRTAFLSMLQFLAYNSAGFGMDQKTAEDFVVDIVNKKYTFEDIVEIVRENVT
;
A
#
# COMPACT_ATOMS: atom_id res chain seq x y z
N MET A 1 -12.24 3.16 0.60
CA MET A 1 -13.30 2.26 1.09
C MET A 1 -13.53 1.06 0.18
N ALA A 2 -13.76 1.24 -1.13
CA ALA A 2 -14.09 0.14 -2.06
C ALA A 2 -13.13 -1.08 -2.01
N ILE A 3 -11.82 -0.83 -2.00
CA ILE A 3 -10.80 -1.92 -1.93
C ILE A 3 -10.90 -2.71 -0.61
N ASN A 4 -11.12 -2.03 0.52
CA ASN A 4 -11.24 -2.68 1.83
C ASN A 4 -12.50 -3.56 1.90
N SER A 5 -13.63 -3.04 1.44
CA SER A 5 -14.89 -3.79 1.37
C SER A 5 -14.75 -5.02 0.46
N TYR A 6 -14.14 -4.84 -0.71
CA TYR A 6 -13.89 -5.91 -1.67
C TYR A 6 -13.03 -7.02 -1.09
N VAL A 7 -11.92 -6.69 -0.43
CA VAL A 7 -10.99 -7.72 0.09
C VAL A 7 -11.59 -8.49 1.25
N ILE A 8 -12.36 -7.84 2.13
CA ILE A 8 -13.06 -8.50 3.22
C ILE A 8 -14.09 -9.48 2.67
N GLN A 9 -14.91 -9.05 1.70
CA GLN A 9 -15.92 -9.94 1.09
C GLN A 9 -15.31 -11.16 0.40
N ARG A 10 -14.10 -11.04 -0.17
CA ARG A 10 -13.43 -12.12 -0.90
C ARG A 10 -12.63 -13.08 -0.04
N THR A 11 -12.13 -12.63 1.11
CA THR A 11 -11.14 -13.40 1.90
C THR A 11 -11.56 -13.67 3.35
N SER A 12 -12.47 -12.86 3.89
CA SER A 12 -12.92 -12.92 5.28
C SER A 12 -14.37 -12.45 5.40
N ALA A 13 -15.30 -13.06 4.67
CA ALA A 13 -16.70 -12.63 4.68
C ALA A 13 -17.25 -12.63 6.12
N GLY A 14 -17.70 -11.47 6.60
CA GLY A 14 -18.21 -11.26 7.96
C GLY A 14 -17.32 -10.42 8.88
N GLU A 15 -16.07 -10.12 8.50
CA GLU A 15 -15.28 -9.10 9.22
C GLU A 15 -15.91 -7.71 9.08
N PHE A 16 -15.82 -6.90 10.15
CA PHE A 16 -16.35 -5.54 10.13
C PHE A 16 -15.62 -4.68 9.09
N ILE A 17 -16.38 -4.06 8.19
CA ILE A 17 -15.91 -3.13 7.16
C ILE A 17 -16.10 -1.72 7.69
N GLY A 18 -15.01 -0.97 7.79
CA GLY A 18 -15.09 0.43 8.21
C GLY A 18 -13.73 1.09 8.31
N VAL A 19 -13.72 2.41 8.09
CA VAL A 19 -12.57 3.26 8.42
C VAL A 19 -12.58 3.49 9.92
N LYS A 20 -11.48 3.15 10.58
CA LYS A 20 -11.26 3.41 12.00
C LYS A 20 -10.75 4.84 12.21
N GLU A 21 -9.76 5.24 11.41
CA GLU A 21 -9.06 6.52 11.54
C GLU A 21 -9.09 7.28 10.20
N PRO A 22 -10.14 8.09 9.95
CA PRO A 22 -10.31 8.78 8.66
C PRO A 22 -9.17 9.75 8.32
N THR A 23 -8.62 10.44 9.32
CA THR A 23 -7.51 11.38 9.14
C THR A 23 -6.22 10.66 8.75
N LEU A 24 -5.94 9.49 9.34
CA LEU A 24 -4.78 8.67 8.98
C LEU A 24 -4.94 8.04 7.59
N LEU A 25 -6.18 7.68 7.22
CA LEU A 25 -6.48 7.23 5.86
C LEU A 25 -6.21 8.34 4.85
N ASP A 26 -6.72 9.54 5.11
CA ASP A 26 -6.54 10.70 4.24
C ASP A 26 -5.07 11.05 4.05
N SER A 27 -4.29 11.06 5.15
CA SER A 27 -2.84 11.25 5.10
C SER A 27 -2.14 10.16 4.26
N ALA A 28 -2.50 8.89 4.44
CA ALA A 28 -1.89 7.78 3.73
C ALA A 28 -2.12 7.84 2.22
N VAL A 29 -3.34 8.18 1.77
CA VAL A 29 -3.66 8.22 0.34
C VAL A 29 -3.08 9.45 -0.37
N HIS A 30 -2.82 10.54 0.36
CA HIS A 30 -2.20 11.75 -0.18
C HIS A 30 -0.66 11.73 -0.11
N ARG A 31 -0.05 10.83 0.66
CA ARG A 31 1.41 10.72 0.75
C ARG A 31 2.11 10.63 -0.61
N PRO A 32 1.66 9.82 -1.59
CA PRO A 32 2.31 9.72 -2.90
C PRO A 32 2.33 11.02 -3.72
N GLN A 33 1.57 12.04 -3.32
CA GLN A 33 1.48 13.35 -3.99
C GLN A 33 2.21 14.45 -3.19
N GLN A 34 2.87 14.10 -2.08
CA GLN A 34 3.60 15.06 -1.26
C GLN A 34 4.79 15.65 -2.03
N SER A 35 5.13 16.89 -1.71
CA SER A 35 6.26 17.60 -2.29
C SER A 35 7.19 18.13 -1.19
N VAL A 36 8.50 18.08 -1.44
CA VAL A 36 9.55 18.60 -0.56
C VAL A 36 10.34 19.66 -1.31
N LEU A 37 10.43 20.86 -0.73
CA LEU A 37 11.11 22.02 -1.35
C LEU A 37 10.62 22.31 -2.79
N GLY A 38 9.33 22.12 -3.04
CA GLY A 38 8.71 22.36 -4.35
C GLY A 38 8.90 21.25 -5.38
N ASN A 39 9.59 20.16 -5.04
CA ASN A 39 9.78 18.99 -5.90
C ASN A 39 8.94 17.81 -5.40
N ASP A 40 8.53 16.93 -6.31
CA ASP A 40 7.83 15.69 -5.97
C ASP A 40 8.71 14.85 -5.03
N ALA A 41 8.17 14.49 -3.86
CA ALA A 41 8.89 13.70 -2.86
C ALA A 41 9.14 12.26 -3.34
N TYR A 42 8.35 11.78 -4.30
CA TYR A 42 8.40 10.43 -4.84
C TYR A 42 8.41 10.49 -6.37
N PRO A 43 9.55 10.81 -7.00
CA PRO A 43 9.60 11.13 -8.43
C PRO A 43 9.33 9.95 -9.36
N THR A 44 9.23 8.72 -8.84
CA THR A 44 9.04 7.50 -9.64
C THR A 44 7.73 6.81 -9.27
N ILE A 45 7.13 6.10 -10.24
CA ILE A 45 5.92 5.30 -10.00
C ILE A 45 6.13 4.25 -8.89
N PRO A 46 7.24 3.47 -8.86
CA PRO A 46 7.55 2.61 -7.73
C PRO A 46 7.64 3.37 -6.41
N GLY A 47 8.27 4.55 -6.39
CA GLY A 47 8.34 5.40 -5.20
C GLY A 47 6.97 5.78 -4.65
N LYS A 48 6.06 6.22 -5.52
CA LYS A 48 4.68 6.57 -5.16
C LYS A 48 3.89 5.36 -4.69
N ALA A 49 4.05 4.22 -5.36
CA ALA A 49 3.41 2.97 -5.00
C ALA A 49 3.87 2.49 -3.60
N SER A 50 5.16 2.54 -3.33
CA SER A 50 5.75 2.19 -2.03
C SER A 50 5.29 3.13 -0.92
N ALA A 51 5.20 4.44 -1.19
CA ALA A 51 4.70 5.42 -0.22
C ALA A 51 3.25 5.13 0.19
N LEU A 52 2.41 4.77 -0.78
CA LEU A 52 1.02 4.37 -0.55
C LEU A 52 0.95 3.06 0.26
N LEU A 53 1.73 2.05 -0.15
CA LEU A 53 1.77 0.73 0.51
C LEU A 53 2.17 0.87 1.98
N GLU A 54 3.31 1.50 2.25
CA GLU A 54 3.87 1.62 3.58
C GLU A 54 2.90 2.37 4.51
N SER A 55 2.37 3.51 4.07
CA SER A 55 1.45 4.30 4.89
C SER A 55 0.16 3.58 5.20
N LEU A 56 -0.47 2.93 4.21
CA LEU A 56 -1.70 2.18 4.46
C LEU A 56 -1.47 0.95 5.34
N ALA A 57 -0.30 0.31 5.22
CA ALA A 57 0.06 -0.86 6.02
C ALA A 57 0.30 -0.48 7.49
N GLN A 58 0.97 0.66 7.75
CA GLN A 58 1.36 1.09 9.10
C GLN A 58 0.29 1.92 9.84
N ASN A 59 -0.53 2.69 9.13
CA ASN A 59 -1.43 3.67 9.77
C ASN A 59 -2.68 3.06 10.42
N HIS A 60 -2.92 1.74 10.27
CA HIS A 60 -4.09 1.05 10.83
C HIS A 60 -5.44 1.77 10.53
N CYS A 61 -5.56 2.31 9.31
CA CYS A 61 -6.68 3.16 8.89
C CYS A 61 -8.06 2.48 8.97
N PHE A 62 -8.10 1.17 8.82
CA PHE A 62 -9.31 0.36 8.83
C PHE A 62 -9.41 -0.51 10.08
N HIS A 63 -10.62 -0.92 10.44
CA HIS A 63 -10.81 -1.88 11.53
C HIS A 63 -10.15 -3.23 11.21
N ASN A 64 -10.29 -3.70 9.97
CA ASN A 64 -9.78 -4.99 9.51
C ASN A 64 -9.14 -4.90 8.13
N ALA A 65 -8.38 -5.94 7.79
CA ALA A 65 -7.75 -6.12 6.48
C ALA A 65 -6.79 -5.00 6.02
N ASN A 66 -6.15 -4.26 6.94
CA ASN A 66 -5.20 -3.18 6.61
C ASN A 66 -4.09 -3.61 5.64
N LYS A 67 -3.34 -4.67 5.98
CA LYS A 67 -2.24 -5.21 5.14
C LYS A 67 -2.70 -5.56 3.73
N ARG A 68 -3.81 -6.31 3.63
CA ARG A 68 -4.41 -6.73 2.35
C ARG A 68 -4.92 -5.54 1.55
N THR A 69 -5.52 -4.56 2.23
CA THR A 69 -6.00 -3.32 1.60
C THR A 69 -4.84 -2.48 1.08
N ALA A 70 -3.75 -2.36 1.84
CA ALA A 70 -2.55 -1.64 1.45
C ALA A 70 -1.92 -2.26 0.20
N PHE A 71 -1.73 -3.58 0.18
CA PHE A 71 -1.19 -4.29 -0.98
C PHE A 71 -2.05 -4.15 -2.22
N LEU A 72 -3.36 -4.38 -2.13
CA LEU A 72 -4.26 -4.18 -3.28
C LEU A 72 -4.33 -2.73 -3.74
N SER A 73 -4.19 -1.77 -2.84
CA SER A 73 -4.14 -0.34 -3.21
C SER A 73 -2.87 -0.02 -4.00
N MET A 74 -1.72 -0.61 -3.62
CA MET A 74 -0.48 -0.51 -4.40
C MET A 74 -0.64 -1.12 -5.80
N LEU A 75 -1.18 -2.35 -5.90
CA LEU A 75 -1.42 -3.00 -7.19
C LEU A 75 -2.34 -2.16 -8.09
N GLN A 76 -3.42 -1.63 -7.52
CA GLN A 76 -4.34 -0.78 -8.25
C GLN A 76 -3.68 0.53 -8.70
N PHE A 77 -2.82 1.12 -7.87
CA PHE A 77 -2.04 2.31 -8.24
C PHE A 77 -1.08 2.02 -9.40
N LEU A 78 -0.34 0.90 -9.36
CA LEU A 78 0.53 0.50 -10.47
C LEU A 78 -0.29 0.27 -11.75
N ALA A 79 -1.42 -0.42 -11.66
CA ALA A 79 -2.30 -0.67 -12.80
C ALA A 79 -2.82 0.64 -13.44
N TYR A 80 -3.17 1.65 -12.62
CA TYR A 80 -3.54 2.98 -13.14
C TYR A 80 -2.41 3.67 -13.88
N ASN A 81 -1.17 3.34 -13.57
CA ASN A 81 0.03 3.85 -14.23
C ASN A 81 0.55 2.91 -15.33
N SER A 82 -0.30 1.99 -15.83
CA SER A 82 0.04 1.01 -16.86
C SER A 82 1.22 0.10 -16.49
N ALA A 83 1.42 -0.13 -15.20
CA ALA A 83 2.46 -0.98 -14.65
C ALA A 83 1.84 -2.21 -13.96
N GLY A 84 2.48 -3.36 -14.11
CA GLY A 84 2.15 -4.57 -13.37
C GLY A 84 3.01 -4.75 -12.13
N PHE A 85 2.72 -5.80 -11.36
CA PHE A 85 3.54 -6.24 -10.24
C PHE A 85 3.61 -7.76 -10.23
N GLY A 86 4.81 -8.31 -10.37
CA GLY A 86 5.09 -9.73 -10.42
C GLY A 86 5.83 -10.20 -9.19
N MET A 87 5.11 -10.71 -8.20
CA MET A 87 5.67 -11.36 -7.01
C MET A 87 4.75 -12.53 -6.65
N ASP A 88 5.31 -13.67 -6.27
CA ASP A 88 4.49 -14.80 -5.85
C ASP A 88 3.71 -14.44 -4.57
N GLN A 89 2.56 -15.09 -4.39
CA GLN A 89 1.63 -14.73 -3.32
C GLN A 89 2.27 -14.81 -1.93
N LYS A 90 3.07 -15.84 -1.67
CA LYS A 90 3.64 -16.07 -0.34
C LYS A 90 4.68 -15.01 -0.01
N THR A 91 5.56 -14.70 -0.96
CA THR A 91 6.55 -13.64 -0.83
C THR A 91 5.90 -12.28 -0.68
N ALA A 92 4.82 -12.00 -1.43
CA ALA A 92 4.07 -10.75 -1.29
C ALA A 92 3.39 -10.58 0.08
N GLU A 93 2.82 -11.66 0.62
CA GLU A 93 2.26 -11.66 1.98
C GLU A 93 3.33 -11.39 3.04
N ASP A 94 4.46 -12.10 2.96
CA ASP A 94 5.57 -11.96 3.90
C ASP A 94 6.23 -10.57 3.79
N PHE A 95 6.36 -10.03 2.57
CA PHE A 95 6.84 -8.67 2.30
C PHE A 95 6.00 -7.62 3.02
N VAL A 96 4.67 -7.67 2.89
CA VAL A 96 3.77 -6.71 3.56
C VAL A 96 3.79 -6.86 5.07
N VAL A 97 3.93 -8.09 5.58
CA VAL A 97 4.13 -8.34 7.02
C VAL A 97 5.43 -7.71 7.51
N ASP A 98 6.50 -7.83 6.74
CA ASP A 98 7.82 -7.31 7.10
C ASP A 98 7.93 -5.79 7.01
N ILE A 99 7.15 -5.14 6.13
CA ILE A 99 6.94 -3.68 6.16
C ILE A 99 6.28 -3.24 7.48
N VAL A 100 5.23 -3.94 7.93
CA VAL A 100 4.56 -3.61 9.20
C VAL A 100 5.49 -3.85 10.39
N ASN A 101 6.33 -4.88 10.32
CA ASN A 101 7.35 -5.17 11.32
C ASN A 101 8.59 -4.26 11.21
N LYS A 102 8.59 -3.29 10.28
CA LYS A 102 9.69 -2.33 10.04
C LYS A 102 11.04 -3.00 9.78
N LYS A 103 11.04 -4.13 9.07
CA LYS A 103 12.28 -4.80 8.66
C LYS A 103 12.95 -4.15 7.45
N TYR A 104 12.23 -3.30 6.73
CA TYR A 104 12.71 -2.58 5.57
C TYR A 104 12.73 -1.07 5.83
N THR A 105 13.75 -0.41 5.31
CA THR A 105 13.72 1.05 5.12
C THR A 105 12.76 1.40 3.99
N PHE A 106 12.39 2.68 3.86
CA PHE A 106 11.56 3.10 2.74
C PHE A 106 12.24 2.83 1.40
N GLU A 107 13.55 3.08 1.35
CA GLU A 107 14.40 2.83 0.18
C GLU A 107 14.37 1.35 -0.22
N ASP A 108 14.51 0.42 0.75
CA ASP A 108 14.40 -1.01 0.49
C ASP A 108 13.04 -1.39 -0.12
N ILE A 109 11.95 -0.82 0.40
CA ILE A 109 10.59 -1.04 -0.14
C ILE A 109 10.51 -0.55 -1.58
N VAL A 110 11.09 0.61 -1.90
CA VAL A 110 11.10 1.16 -3.27
C VAL A 110 11.89 0.27 -4.22
N GLU A 111 13.06 -0.22 -3.82
CA GLU A 111 13.87 -1.11 -4.66
C GLU A 111 13.16 -2.44 -4.91
N ILE A 112 12.64 -3.08 -3.85
CA ILE A 112 11.87 -4.33 -3.99
C ILE A 112 10.67 -4.14 -4.90
N VAL A 113 9.91 -3.05 -4.71
CA VAL A 113 8.77 -2.77 -5.59
C VAL A 113 9.23 -2.60 -7.03
N ARG A 114 10.28 -1.79 -7.26
CA ARG A 114 10.82 -1.51 -8.60
C ARG A 114 11.27 -2.79 -9.33
N GLU A 115 11.98 -3.69 -8.65
CA GLU A 115 12.46 -4.96 -9.23
C GLU A 115 11.33 -5.90 -9.65
N ASN A 116 10.15 -5.74 -9.05
CA ASN A 116 8.97 -6.56 -9.31
C ASN A 116 7.92 -5.83 -10.16
N VAL A 117 8.18 -4.59 -10.63
CA VAL A 117 7.30 -3.92 -11.60
C VAL A 117 7.56 -4.48 -13.01
N THR A 118 6.48 -4.76 -13.75
CA THR A 118 6.50 -5.24 -15.15
C THR A 118 5.87 -4.27 -16.12
#